data_AF-A0A3M7MFJ9-F1
#
_entry.id   AF-A0A3M7MFJ9-F1
#
_cell.length_a   1.000
_cell.length_b   1.000
_cell.length_c   1.000
_cell.angle_alpha   90.00
_cell.angle_beta   90.00
_cell.angle_gamma   90.00
#
_symmetry.space_group_name_H-M   'P 1'
#
loop_
_entity.id
_entity.type
_entity.pdbx_description
1 polymer ?
#
loop_
_entity_poly.entity_id
_entity_poly.type
_entity_poly.pdbx_seq_one_letter_code
_entity_poly.pdbx_strand_id
1 'polypeptide(L)'
;MTPITRTFTTSIKMSDPVTAYPATSITAQNQEGGPGLDAKTEQKAEWSRLEFWDENQKPYLKEYEGRGLLQNKAALITGGDSGIGRAVAILFAREGADVSIVYLPEEEEDAQYVKKKIEEAGRKANLMQFNLRERKNCEQAVEQHMKVFGKLNVLVNNAAMQEMCTDITEIDLDVTEKTFQTNVISMFAMSKYALKHMKRGDCIVNSTSVAAYMSNPSLLDYASTKGAIATFTRGLAQQQAPNGIRVNAVAPGIIWTPLQPATKNNPAESMEKLGVGACPLNRPGMPVEMATCYVHLASPLGSYCTGEVLHGSGGIEMQG
;
A
#
# COMPACT_ATOMS: atom_id res chain seq x y z
N MET A 1 51.49 -6.78 -23.69
CA MET A 1 50.46 -6.03 -22.95
C MET A 1 49.59 -7.05 -22.23
N THR A 2 49.75 -7.18 -20.93
CA THR A 2 49.00 -8.12 -20.09
C THR A 2 47.71 -7.43 -19.63
N PRO A 3 46.51 -8.01 -19.81
CA PRO A 3 45.29 -7.38 -19.34
C PRO A 3 45.24 -7.48 -17.81
N ILE A 4 45.13 -6.33 -17.14
CA ILE A 4 44.85 -6.25 -15.72
C ILE A 4 43.36 -6.54 -15.54
N THR A 5 43.01 -7.79 -15.26
CA THR A 5 41.70 -8.15 -14.69
C THR A 5 41.68 -7.70 -13.23
N ARG A 6 41.16 -6.50 -12.96
CA ARG A 6 40.72 -6.13 -11.61
C ARG A 6 39.43 -6.89 -11.30
N THR A 7 39.55 -8.03 -10.65
CA THR A 7 38.46 -8.65 -9.91
C THR A 7 38.11 -7.75 -8.73
N PHE A 8 36.99 -7.02 -8.84
CA PHE A 8 36.36 -6.37 -7.69
C PHE A 8 35.59 -7.44 -6.89
N THR A 9 36.31 -8.22 -6.09
CA THR A 9 35.70 -9.03 -5.02
C THR A 9 35.90 -8.32 -3.69
N THR A 10 35.22 -7.19 -3.50
CA THR A 10 34.94 -6.66 -2.17
C THR A 10 33.54 -7.12 -1.80
N SER A 11 33.45 -8.21 -1.05
CA SER A 11 32.25 -8.51 -0.26
C SER A 11 32.12 -7.39 0.78
N ILE A 12 31.36 -6.35 0.45
CA ILE A 12 30.96 -5.36 1.45
C ILE A 12 30.13 -6.15 2.46
N LYS A 13 30.68 -6.37 3.65
CA LYS A 13 29.90 -6.82 4.80
C LYS A 13 28.86 -5.73 5.03
N MET A 14 27.61 -5.94 4.62
CA MET A 14 26.53 -5.00 4.92
C MET A 14 26.42 -4.95 6.45
N SER A 15 26.76 -3.80 7.03
CA SER A 15 26.48 -3.52 8.42
C SER A 15 24.98 -3.56 8.66
N ASP A 16 24.56 -3.89 9.88
CA ASP A 16 23.15 -3.79 10.25
C ASP A 16 22.61 -2.39 9.91
N PRO A 17 21.38 -2.29 9.39
CA PRO A 17 20.79 -1.01 9.03
C PRO A 17 20.69 -0.11 10.27
N VAL A 18 21.24 1.10 10.19
CA VAL A 18 21.10 2.11 11.25
C VAL A 18 19.74 2.78 11.07
N THR A 19 18.77 2.39 11.89
CA THR A 19 17.39 2.86 11.82
C THR A 19 16.71 2.75 13.19
N ALA A 20 15.66 3.55 13.40
CA ALA A 20 14.77 3.46 14.56
C ALA A 20 13.61 2.48 14.34
N TYR A 21 13.46 1.93 13.12
CA TYR A 21 12.47 0.91 12.83
C TYR A 21 12.94 -0.48 13.26
N PRO A 22 12.02 -1.42 13.51
CA PRO A 22 12.38 -2.82 13.70
C PRO A 22 13.06 -3.36 12.43
N ALA A 23 14.35 -3.69 12.49
CA ALA A 23 15.17 -3.82 11.27
C ALA A 23 16.06 -5.06 11.18
N THR A 24 16.22 -5.83 12.26
CA THR A 24 17.15 -6.97 12.27
C THR A 24 16.48 -8.30 11.96
N SER A 25 15.24 -8.51 12.44
CA SER A 25 14.40 -9.65 12.08
C SER A 25 12.95 -9.36 12.47
N ILE A 26 12.01 -9.94 11.71
CA ILE A 26 10.60 -10.04 12.14
C ILE A 26 10.40 -11.45 12.66
N THR A 27 9.73 -11.62 13.80
CA THR A 27 9.46 -12.96 14.35
C THR A 27 8.73 -13.83 13.33
N ALA A 28 9.21 -15.07 13.15
CA ALA A 28 8.59 -16.07 12.31
C ALA A 28 7.13 -16.29 12.73
N GLN A 29 6.21 -16.14 11.79
CA GLN A 29 4.78 -16.27 12.05
C GLN A 29 4.03 -16.59 10.76
N ASN A 30 2.86 -17.21 10.88
CA ASN A 30 2.01 -17.58 9.76
C ASN A 30 0.54 -17.27 10.11
N GLN A 31 -0.19 -16.68 9.17
CA GLN A 31 -1.61 -16.35 9.24
C GLN A 31 -2.37 -16.85 8.00
N GLU A 32 -1.86 -17.88 7.34
CA GLU A 32 -2.40 -18.49 6.13
C GLU A 32 -3.88 -18.86 6.28
N GLY A 33 -4.63 -18.66 5.19
CA GLY A 33 -6.06 -18.94 5.13
C GLY A 33 -6.95 -17.76 5.53
N GLY A 34 -6.38 -16.61 5.86
CA GLY A 34 -7.10 -15.36 6.11
C GLY A 34 -6.56 -14.18 5.30
N PRO A 35 -7.13 -12.97 5.47
CA PRO A 35 -6.63 -11.76 4.82
C PRO A 35 -5.36 -11.17 5.49
N GLY A 36 -5.02 -11.67 6.68
CA GLY A 36 -3.93 -11.18 7.52
C GLY A 36 -4.41 -10.10 8.47
N LEU A 37 -4.20 -10.32 9.78
CA LEU A 37 -4.65 -9.40 10.82
C LEU A 37 -3.44 -8.76 11.50
N ASP A 38 -3.40 -7.43 11.48
CA ASP A 38 -2.42 -6.64 12.23
C ASP A 38 -2.54 -6.96 13.72
N ALA A 39 -3.76 -7.13 14.24
CA ALA A 39 -4.03 -7.53 15.63
C ALA A 39 -3.32 -8.82 16.03
N LYS A 40 -3.17 -9.78 15.09
CA LYS A 40 -2.53 -11.08 15.33
C LYS A 40 -1.03 -11.12 15.02
N THR A 41 -0.44 -10.04 14.51
CA THR A 41 1.01 -10.00 14.32
C THR A 41 1.73 -9.96 15.67
N GLU A 42 2.77 -10.80 15.83
CA GLU A 42 3.56 -10.83 17.06
C GLU A 42 4.38 -9.55 17.24
N GLN A 43 4.88 -9.02 16.12
CA GLN A 43 5.63 -7.77 16.05
C GLN A 43 4.86 -6.78 15.18
N LYS A 44 4.41 -5.68 15.78
CA LYS A 44 3.62 -4.66 15.07
C LYS A 44 4.48 -3.87 14.08
N ALA A 45 3.88 -3.51 12.95
CA ALA A 45 4.48 -2.56 12.02
C ALA A 45 4.29 -1.11 12.51
N GLU A 46 5.11 -0.18 12.00
CA GLU A 46 4.93 1.24 12.27
C GLU A 46 3.96 1.87 11.25
N TRP A 47 2.83 2.37 11.77
CA TRP A 47 1.76 2.96 10.93
C TRP A 47 1.65 4.47 11.05
N SER A 48 2.24 5.08 12.08
CA SER A 48 2.05 6.51 12.38
C SER A 48 3.31 7.29 12.75
N ARG A 49 4.45 6.64 13.01
CA ARG A 49 5.69 7.31 13.42
C ARG A 49 6.75 7.31 12.33
N LEU A 50 7.29 8.48 12.05
CA LEU A 50 8.41 8.66 11.13
C LEU A 50 9.74 8.63 11.86
N GLU A 51 10.78 8.16 11.18
CA GLU A 51 12.15 8.26 11.64
C GLU A 51 12.71 9.67 11.45
N PHE A 52 13.40 10.15 12.48
CA PHE A 52 14.19 11.38 12.52
C PHE A 52 15.58 11.07 13.05
N TRP A 53 16.51 12.00 12.85
CA TRP A 53 17.91 11.87 13.24
C TRP A 53 18.31 13.03 14.15
N ASP A 54 19.01 12.75 15.24
CA ASP A 54 19.58 13.78 16.10
C ASP A 54 20.97 14.25 15.61
N GLU A 55 21.54 15.25 16.28
CA GLU A 55 22.86 15.81 15.96
C GLU A 55 24.01 14.79 16.10
N ASN A 56 23.77 13.69 16.83
CA ASN A 56 24.73 12.60 17.05
C ASN A 56 24.53 11.43 16.07
N GLN A 57 23.75 11.63 14.99
CA GLN A 57 23.43 10.60 14.00
C GLN A 57 22.70 9.39 14.62
N LYS A 58 21.92 9.60 15.69
CA LYS A 58 21.08 8.56 16.28
C LYS A 58 19.65 8.69 15.76
N PRO A 59 19.08 7.62 15.18
CA PRO A 59 17.71 7.65 14.72
C PRO A 59 16.72 7.51 15.89
N TYR A 60 15.56 8.17 15.78
CA TYR A 60 14.44 8.03 16.71
C TYR A 60 13.09 8.17 15.99
N LEU A 61 12.03 7.59 16.57
CA LEU A 61 10.68 7.67 16.03
C LEU A 61 9.90 8.84 16.63
N LYS A 62 9.21 9.61 15.79
CA LYS A 62 8.27 10.66 16.20
C LYS A 62 6.95 10.51 15.47
N GLU A 63 5.83 10.76 16.15
CA GLU A 63 4.51 10.76 15.53
C GLU A 63 4.43 11.71 14.33
N TYR A 64 3.81 11.25 13.25
CA TYR A 64 3.48 12.07 12.09
C TYR A 64 2.55 13.20 12.50
N GLU A 65 2.99 14.44 12.28
CA GLU A 65 2.23 15.66 12.54
C GLU A 65 1.63 16.17 11.23
N GLY A 66 0.30 16.12 11.13
CA GLY A 66 -0.42 16.62 9.96
C GLY A 66 -0.31 18.15 9.81
N ARG A 67 -0.42 18.62 8.56
CA ARG A 67 -0.27 20.04 8.20
C ARG A 67 -1.52 20.62 7.54
N GLY A 68 -2.64 19.90 7.59
CA GLY A 68 -3.90 20.33 6.98
C GLY A 68 -3.90 20.22 5.46
N LEU A 69 -3.04 19.37 4.88
CA LEU A 69 -2.89 19.21 3.43
C LEU A 69 -4.15 18.63 2.74
N LEU A 70 -5.01 17.96 3.51
CA LEU A 70 -6.28 17.38 3.07
C LEU A 70 -7.47 17.95 3.85
N GLN A 71 -7.33 19.18 4.34
CA GLN A 71 -8.36 19.84 5.13
C GLN A 71 -9.71 19.84 4.39
N ASN A 72 -10.76 19.37 5.09
CA ASN A 72 -12.12 19.28 4.58
C ASN A 72 -12.26 18.37 3.35
N LYS A 73 -11.35 17.43 3.13
CA LYS A 73 -11.50 16.39 2.09
C LYS A 73 -12.23 15.17 2.66
N ALA A 74 -12.78 14.34 1.78
CA ALA A 74 -13.27 13.00 2.11
C ALA A 74 -12.54 11.96 1.27
N ALA A 75 -12.03 10.90 1.91
CA ALA A 75 -11.28 9.83 1.28
C ALA A 75 -11.99 8.49 1.43
N LEU A 76 -11.91 7.66 0.39
CA LEU A 76 -12.38 6.28 0.37
C LEU A 76 -11.19 5.36 0.10
N ILE A 77 -10.87 4.48 1.04
CA ILE A 77 -9.68 3.62 1.00
C ILE A 77 -10.12 2.16 1.05
N THR A 78 -9.72 1.35 0.07
CA THR A 78 -9.94 -0.10 0.10
C THR A 78 -8.78 -0.81 0.81
N GLY A 79 -9.07 -1.80 1.64
CA GLY A 79 -8.07 -2.44 2.52
C GLY A 79 -7.48 -1.45 3.52
N GLY A 80 -8.33 -0.59 4.09
CA GLY A 80 -7.92 0.50 4.99
C GLY A 80 -7.84 0.09 6.46
N ASP A 81 -8.16 -1.15 6.77
CA ASP A 81 -8.16 -1.78 8.09
C ASP A 81 -6.74 -2.06 8.60
N SER A 82 -5.79 -2.42 7.71
CA SER A 82 -4.46 -2.91 8.07
C SER A 82 -3.35 -2.43 7.12
N GLY A 83 -2.09 -2.66 7.51
CA GLY A 83 -0.91 -2.42 6.68
C GLY A 83 -0.82 -0.99 6.10
N ILE A 84 -0.53 -0.89 4.79
CA ILE A 84 -0.36 0.41 4.10
C ILE A 84 -1.67 1.20 4.12
N GLY A 85 -2.81 0.57 3.84
CA GLY A 85 -4.10 1.25 3.82
C GLY A 85 -4.47 1.85 5.18
N ARG A 86 -4.16 1.15 6.28
CA ARG A 86 -4.26 1.68 7.66
C ARG A 86 -3.40 2.93 7.84
N ALA A 87 -2.13 2.88 7.47
CA ALA A 87 -1.24 4.03 7.60
C ALA A 87 -1.73 5.23 6.78
N VAL A 88 -2.22 4.99 5.55
CA VAL A 88 -2.84 6.02 4.70
C VAL A 88 -4.07 6.62 5.36
N ALA A 89 -4.96 5.80 5.91
CA ALA A 89 -6.18 6.25 6.59
C ALA A 89 -5.85 7.16 7.80
N ILE A 90 -4.87 6.76 8.62
CA ILE A 90 -4.41 7.52 9.77
C ILE A 90 -3.80 8.86 9.33
N LEU A 91 -2.88 8.84 8.36
CA LEU A 91 -2.22 10.07 7.90
C LEU A 91 -3.20 11.01 7.20
N PHE A 92 -4.14 10.49 6.41
CA PHE A 92 -5.19 11.32 5.78
C PHE A 92 -6.07 12.01 6.81
N ALA A 93 -6.46 11.30 7.88
CA ALA A 93 -7.21 11.89 8.97
C ALA A 93 -6.40 12.99 9.68
N ARG A 94 -5.11 12.76 9.97
CA ARG A 94 -4.22 13.79 10.54
C ARG A 94 -4.03 15.00 9.61
N GLU A 95 -4.09 14.79 8.30
CA GLU A 95 -4.08 15.88 7.31
C GLU A 95 -5.43 16.58 7.12
N GLY A 96 -6.47 16.17 7.84
CA GLY A 96 -7.75 16.86 7.90
C GLY A 96 -8.89 16.25 7.06
N ALA A 97 -8.72 15.03 6.54
CA ALA A 97 -9.74 14.35 5.75
C ALA A 97 -10.70 13.50 6.61
N ASP A 98 -11.98 13.48 6.25
CA ASP A 98 -12.89 12.42 6.71
C ASP A 98 -12.62 11.14 5.89
N VAL A 99 -12.69 9.96 6.50
CA VAL A 99 -12.19 8.73 5.90
C VAL A 99 -13.22 7.61 5.96
N SER A 100 -13.48 6.98 4.81
CA SER A 100 -14.13 5.67 4.74
C SER A 100 -13.09 4.59 4.46
N ILE A 101 -13.20 3.46 5.15
CA ILE A 101 -12.40 2.27 4.83
C ILE A 101 -13.31 1.10 4.45
N VAL A 102 -12.91 0.37 3.42
CA VAL A 102 -13.53 -0.89 2.99
C VAL A 102 -12.62 -2.05 3.35
N TYR A 103 -13.16 -3.09 3.95
CA TYR A 103 -12.43 -4.27 4.42
C TYR A 103 -13.36 -5.49 4.46
N LEU A 104 -12.83 -6.68 4.74
CA LEU A 104 -13.59 -7.91 4.88
C LEU A 104 -14.11 -8.07 6.32
N PRO A 105 -15.25 -8.76 6.54
CA PRO A 105 -15.82 -8.92 7.89
C PRO A 105 -14.85 -9.48 8.94
N GLU A 106 -13.92 -10.33 8.54
CA GLU A 106 -12.91 -10.95 9.41
C GLU A 106 -11.90 -9.94 9.97
N GLU A 107 -11.77 -8.76 9.36
CA GLU A 107 -10.82 -7.70 9.70
C GLU A 107 -11.42 -6.61 10.61
N GLU A 108 -12.61 -6.85 11.17
CA GLU A 108 -13.37 -5.85 11.96
C GLU A 108 -12.58 -5.29 13.15
N GLU A 109 -11.85 -6.12 13.88
CA GLU A 109 -11.02 -5.65 15.02
C GLU A 109 -9.99 -4.62 14.57
N ASP A 110 -9.32 -4.90 13.45
CA ASP A 110 -8.32 -4.02 12.85
C ASP A 110 -8.96 -2.73 12.32
N ALA A 111 -10.13 -2.82 11.69
CA ALA A 111 -10.88 -1.66 11.22
C ALA A 111 -11.34 -0.73 12.36
N GLN A 112 -11.77 -1.30 13.50
CA GLN A 112 -12.15 -0.51 14.69
C GLN A 112 -10.97 0.23 15.30
N TYR A 113 -9.76 -0.35 15.25
CA TYR A 113 -8.55 0.36 15.65
C TYR A 113 -8.32 1.59 14.76
N VAL A 114 -8.44 1.44 13.44
CA VAL A 114 -8.27 2.56 12.49
C VAL A 114 -9.34 3.63 12.70
N LYS A 115 -10.60 3.23 12.92
CA LYS A 115 -11.68 4.15 13.28
C LYS A 115 -11.30 5.03 14.47
N LYS A 116 -10.84 4.42 15.56
CA LYS A 116 -10.39 5.16 16.75
C LYS A 116 -9.28 6.16 16.42
N LYS A 117 -8.30 5.78 15.58
CA LYS A 117 -7.22 6.68 15.17
C LYS A 117 -7.68 7.85 14.29
N ILE A 118 -8.66 7.63 13.42
CA ILE A 118 -9.28 8.71 12.63
C ILE A 118 -10.03 9.68 13.54
N GLU A 119 -10.80 9.15 14.51
CA GLU A 119 -11.57 9.95 15.47
C GLU A 119 -10.67 10.71 16.45
N GLU A 120 -9.55 10.13 16.90
CA GLU A 120 -8.49 10.79 17.68
C GLU A 120 -7.89 11.99 16.94
N ALA A 121 -7.84 11.95 15.61
CA ALA A 121 -7.41 13.08 14.76
C ALA A 121 -8.53 14.13 14.54
N GLY A 122 -9.69 13.98 15.18
CA GLY A 122 -10.83 14.90 15.08
C GLY A 122 -11.60 14.76 13.76
N ARG A 123 -11.46 13.64 13.06
CA ARG A 123 -12.11 13.38 11.76
C ARG A 123 -13.17 12.30 11.86
N LYS A 124 -14.06 12.23 10.88
CA LYS A 124 -15.12 11.21 10.83
C LYS A 124 -14.63 9.96 10.12
N ALA A 125 -14.93 8.81 10.73
CA ALA A 125 -14.67 7.49 10.17
C ALA A 125 -15.97 6.82 9.71
N ASN A 126 -15.93 6.15 8.56
CA ASN A 126 -17.03 5.29 8.07
C ASN A 126 -16.47 3.90 7.71
N LEU A 127 -16.97 2.88 8.38
CA LEU A 127 -16.51 1.51 8.23
C LEU A 127 -17.45 0.72 7.32
N MET A 128 -16.90 -0.01 6.35
CA MET A 128 -17.68 -0.73 5.34
C MET A 128 -17.15 -2.14 5.10
N GLN A 129 -17.92 -3.14 5.51
CA GLN A 129 -17.60 -4.55 5.32
C GLN A 129 -18.10 -5.02 3.95
N PHE A 130 -17.23 -5.04 2.96
CA PHE A 130 -17.59 -5.41 1.58
C PHE A 130 -16.50 -6.24 0.92
N ASN A 131 -16.87 -7.41 0.40
CA ASN A 131 -16.01 -8.16 -0.52
C ASN A 131 -16.09 -7.52 -1.92
N LEU A 132 -15.02 -6.85 -2.31
CA LEU A 132 -14.95 -6.07 -3.56
C LEU A 132 -14.77 -6.92 -4.83
N ARG A 133 -14.68 -8.25 -4.73
CA ARG A 133 -14.82 -9.13 -5.91
C ARG A 133 -16.22 -9.04 -6.51
N GLU A 134 -17.21 -8.75 -5.68
CA GLU A 134 -18.59 -8.51 -6.11
C GLU A 134 -18.77 -7.07 -6.62
N ARG A 135 -19.09 -6.91 -7.91
CA ARG A 135 -19.22 -5.57 -8.53
C ARG A 135 -20.28 -4.69 -7.85
N LYS A 136 -21.37 -5.31 -7.37
CA LYS A 136 -22.43 -4.61 -6.63
C LYS A 136 -21.90 -4.00 -5.33
N ASN A 137 -21.02 -4.71 -4.64
CA ASN A 137 -20.41 -4.22 -3.40
C ASN A 137 -19.50 -3.01 -3.67
N CYS A 138 -18.84 -2.94 -4.82
CA CYS A 138 -18.06 -1.77 -5.22
C CYS A 138 -18.95 -0.52 -5.38
N GLU A 139 -20.10 -0.65 -6.03
CA GLU A 139 -21.07 0.44 -6.17
C GLU A 139 -21.61 0.87 -4.81
N GLN A 140 -22.02 -0.09 -3.98
CA GLN A 140 -22.53 0.15 -2.63
C GLN A 140 -21.51 0.85 -1.72
N ALA A 141 -20.22 0.50 -1.81
CA ALA A 141 -19.17 1.16 -1.05
C ALA A 141 -19.05 2.65 -1.41
N VAL A 142 -19.12 3.00 -2.70
CA VAL A 142 -19.12 4.39 -3.16
C VAL A 142 -20.40 5.12 -2.74
N GLU A 143 -21.57 4.49 -2.91
CA GLU A 143 -22.86 5.06 -2.49
C GLU A 143 -22.90 5.34 -0.98
N GLN A 144 -22.42 4.41 -0.16
CA GLN A 144 -22.38 4.58 1.29
C GLN A 144 -21.40 5.69 1.70
N HIS A 145 -20.22 5.78 1.07
CA HIS A 145 -19.31 6.92 1.25
C HIS A 145 -20.00 8.26 0.95
N MET A 146 -20.66 8.34 -0.21
CA MET A 146 -21.38 9.54 -0.64
C MET A 146 -22.54 9.88 0.30
N LYS A 147 -23.25 8.87 0.82
CA LYS A 147 -24.33 9.08 1.80
C LYS A 147 -23.83 9.70 3.10
N VAL A 148 -22.64 9.31 3.57
CA VAL A 148 -22.09 9.79 4.85
C VAL A 148 -21.42 11.16 4.71
N PHE A 149 -20.65 11.38 3.63
CA PHE A 149 -19.83 12.59 3.49
C PHE A 149 -20.28 13.59 2.42
N GLY A 150 -21.16 13.18 1.49
CA GLY A 150 -21.69 14.04 0.43
C GLY A 150 -20.68 14.44 -0.65
N LYS A 151 -19.45 13.94 -0.57
CA LYS A 151 -18.33 14.23 -1.48
C LYS A 151 -17.34 13.07 -1.45
N LEU A 152 -16.63 12.88 -2.54
CA LEU A 152 -15.49 11.97 -2.64
C LEU A 152 -14.34 12.73 -3.30
N ASN A 153 -13.28 12.98 -2.54
CA ASN A 153 -12.14 13.75 -3.03
C ASN A 153 -10.91 12.89 -3.35
N VAL A 154 -10.73 11.80 -2.62
CA VAL A 154 -9.60 10.88 -2.80
C VAL A 154 -10.12 9.45 -2.80
N LEU A 155 -9.92 8.73 -3.90
CA LEU A 155 -10.08 7.27 -3.93
C LEU A 155 -8.69 6.63 -3.82
N VAL A 156 -8.53 5.72 -2.87
CA VAL A 156 -7.33 4.88 -2.75
C VAL A 156 -7.70 3.43 -3.00
N ASN A 157 -7.26 2.90 -4.14
CA ASN A 157 -7.39 1.47 -4.44
C ASN A 157 -6.16 0.74 -3.89
N ASN A 158 -6.30 0.15 -2.70
CA ASN A 158 -5.20 -0.50 -1.98
C ASN A 158 -5.44 -1.99 -1.67
N ALA A 159 -6.69 -2.42 -1.49
CA ALA A 159 -7.01 -3.83 -1.26
C ALA A 159 -6.40 -4.73 -2.32
N ALA A 160 -5.75 -5.82 -1.88
CA ALA A 160 -5.14 -6.80 -2.75
C ALA A 160 -5.09 -8.17 -2.07
N MET A 161 -4.95 -9.22 -2.87
CA MET A 161 -4.56 -10.56 -2.42
C MET A 161 -3.35 -11.05 -3.20
N GLN A 162 -2.63 -12.01 -2.61
CA GLN A 162 -1.53 -12.72 -3.22
C GLN A 162 -1.44 -14.14 -2.63
N GLU A 163 -1.09 -15.12 -3.46
CA GLU A 163 -0.83 -16.51 -3.06
C GLU A 163 0.42 -16.99 -3.80
N MET A 164 1.33 -17.72 -3.15
CA MET A 164 2.56 -18.16 -3.80
C MET A 164 2.38 -19.44 -4.60
N CYS A 165 2.97 -19.44 -5.79
CA CYS A 165 3.10 -20.58 -6.68
C CYS A 165 4.44 -20.48 -7.43
N THR A 166 5.32 -21.45 -7.26
CA THR A 166 6.69 -21.44 -7.83
C THR A 166 6.80 -22.11 -9.19
N ASP A 167 5.78 -22.83 -9.63
CA ASP A 167 5.72 -23.52 -10.92
C ASP A 167 4.39 -23.24 -11.61
N ILE A 168 4.43 -22.64 -12.80
CA ILE A 168 3.24 -22.29 -13.57
C ILE A 168 2.42 -23.52 -13.96
N THR A 169 3.00 -24.73 -14.03
CA THR A 169 2.23 -25.94 -14.33
C THR A 169 1.29 -26.34 -13.20
N GLU A 170 1.54 -25.85 -11.98
CA GLU A 170 0.76 -26.13 -10.77
C GLU A 170 -0.11 -24.95 -10.34
N ILE A 171 -0.15 -23.86 -11.13
CA ILE A 171 -0.92 -22.68 -10.76
C ILE A 171 -2.42 -22.99 -10.76
N ASP A 172 -3.09 -22.62 -9.67
CA ASP A 172 -4.53 -22.72 -9.58
C ASP A 172 -5.16 -21.55 -10.37
N LEU A 173 -5.89 -21.88 -11.44
CA LEU A 173 -6.55 -20.90 -12.29
C LEU A 173 -7.71 -20.19 -11.57
N ASP A 174 -8.38 -20.85 -10.62
CA ASP A 174 -9.44 -20.20 -9.82
C ASP A 174 -8.82 -19.15 -8.89
N VAL A 175 -7.64 -19.44 -8.32
CA VAL A 175 -6.85 -18.44 -7.56
C VAL A 175 -6.39 -17.31 -8.46
N THR A 176 -5.89 -17.61 -9.66
CA THR A 176 -5.47 -16.60 -10.64
C THR A 176 -6.63 -15.64 -10.98
N GLU A 177 -7.81 -16.19 -11.28
CA GLU A 177 -9.02 -15.39 -11.53
C GLU A 177 -9.39 -14.54 -10.31
N LYS A 178 -9.35 -15.12 -9.11
CA LYS A 178 -9.64 -14.44 -7.85
C LYS A 178 -8.64 -13.29 -7.58
N THR A 179 -7.36 -13.47 -7.88
CA THR A 179 -6.31 -12.44 -7.79
C THR A 179 -6.62 -11.28 -8.73
N PHE A 180 -7.00 -11.55 -9.99
CA PHE A 180 -7.40 -10.50 -10.94
C PHE A 180 -8.72 -9.81 -10.56
N GLN A 181 -9.71 -10.56 -10.07
CA GLN A 181 -10.98 -10.01 -9.59
C GLN A 181 -10.74 -9.02 -8.44
N THR A 182 -9.90 -9.40 -7.49
CA THR A 182 -9.58 -8.60 -6.30
C THR A 182 -8.71 -7.40 -6.64
N ASN A 183 -7.62 -7.60 -7.39
CA ASN A 183 -6.58 -6.58 -7.56
C ASN A 183 -6.88 -5.63 -8.73
N VAL A 184 -7.49 -6.12 -9.81
CA VAL A 184 -7.69 -5.36 -11.06
C VAL A 184 -9.17 -5.02 -11.25
N ILE A 185 -10.05 -6.02 -11.30
CA ILE A 185 -11.46 -5.78 -11.66
C ILE A 185 -12.16 -4.91 -10.60
N SER A 186 -11.88 -5.13 -9.31
CA SER A 186 -12.40 -4.27 -8.25
C SER A 186 -11.93 -2.81 -8.39
N MET A 187 -10.66 -2.57 -8.74
CA MET A 187 -10.11 -1.23 -8.97
C MET A 187 -10.82 -0.52 -10.14
N PHE A 188 -11.10 -1.25 -11.23
CA PHE A 188 -11.88 -0.71 -12.35
C PHE A 188 -13.30 -0.33 -11.90
N ALA A 189 -13.97 -1.20 -11.14
CA ALA A 189 -15.32 -0.96 -10.64
C ALA A 189 -15.35 0.24 -9.68
N MET A 190 -14.49 0.26 -8.66
CA MET A 190 -14.36 1.37 -7.72
C MET A 190 -14.09 2.69 -8.43
N SER A 191 -13.14 2.72 -9.37
CA SER A 191 -12.84 3.94 -10.16
C SER A 191 -14.03 4.38 -11.00
N LYS A 192 -14.71 3.45 -11.69
CA LYS A 192 -15.91 3.72 -12.49
C LYS A 192 -17.01 4.38 -11.65
N TYR A 193 -17.31 3.82 -10.47
CA TYR A 193 -18.38 4.33 -9.62
C TYR A 193 -17.98 5.64 -8.93
N ALA A 194 -16.74 5.75 -8.44
CA ALA A 194 -16.21 6.95 -7.83
C ALA A 194 -16.21 8.15 -8.78
N LEU A 195 -15.77 7.98 -10.03
CA LEU A 195 -15.67 9.06 -11.01
C LEU A 195 -17.01 9.72 -11.35
N LYS A 196 -18.15 9.09 -11.06
CA LYS A 196 -19.47 9.73 -11.15
C LYS A 196 -19.65 10.89 -10.16
N HIS A 197 -18.85 10.92 -9.09
CA HIS A 197 -18.97 11.86 -7.96
C HIS A 197 -17.75 12.76 -7.76
N MET A 198 -16.63 12.43 -8.41
CA MET A 198 -15.39 13.19 -8.37
C MET A 198 -15.42 14.38 -9.33
N LYS A 199 -14.64 15.41 -9.02
CA LYS A 199 -14.61 16.69 -9.73
C LYS A 199 -13.18 17.23 -9.78
N ARG A 200 -12.98 18.33 -10.54
CA ARG A 200 -11.67 18.99 -10.69
C ARG A 200 -11.01 19.21 -9.33
N GLY A 201 -9.76 18.78 -9.21
CA GLY A 201 -8.97 18.85 -7.97
C GLY A 201 -9.07 17.61 -7.08
N ASP A 202 -9.90 16.63 -7.44
CA ASP A 202 -9.93 15.31 -6.81
C ASP A 202 -8.89 14.37 -7.44
N CYS A 203 -8.61 13.25 -6.80
CA CYS A 203 -7.61 12.31 -7.30
C CYS A 203 -7.87 10.84 -6.93
N ILE A 204 -7.25 9.96 -7.70
CA ILE A 204 -7.19 8.52 -7.45
C ILE A 204 -5.72 8.14 -7.23
N VAL A 205 -5.46 7.36 -6.19
CA VAL A 205 -4.12 6.78 -5.93
C VAL A 205 -4.25 5.26 -5.86
N ASN A 206 -3.55 4.55 -6.74
CA ASN A 206 -3.58 3.09 -6.81
C ASN A 206 -2.34 2.46 -6.16
N SER A 207 -2.52 1.32 -5.52
CA SER A 207 -1.40 0.55 -4.95
C SER A 207 -0.90 -0.49 -5.94
N THR A 208 0.19 -0.18 -6.64
CA THR A 208 0.93 -1.19 -7.42
C THR A 208 1.94 -1.90 -6.53
N SER A 209 3.10 -2.31 -7.05
CA SER A 209 4.18 -2.97 -6.31
C SER A 209 5.46 -2.90 -7.13
N VAL A 210 6.61 -3.04 -6.48
CA VAL A 210 7.87 -3.32 -7.18
C VAL A 210 7.79 -4.57 -8.06
N ALA A 211 6.92 -5.53 -7.72
CA ALA A 211 6.68 -6.73 -8.54
C ALA A 211 6.15 -6.40 -9.95
N ALA A 212 5.60 -5.20 -10.20
CA ALA A 212 5.24 -4.77 -11.54
C ALA A 212 6.45 -4.53 -12.46
N TYR A 213 7.64 -4.32 -11.87
CA TYR A 213 8.86 -3.90 -12.58
C TYR A 213 9.92 -5.00 -12.57
N MET A 214 10.15 -5.63 -11.41
CA MET A 214 11.12 -6.72 -11.27
C MET A 214 10.52 -8.11 -11.46
N SER A 215 9.18 -8.22 -11.56
CA SER A 215 8.44 -9.48 -11.45
C SER A 215 8.71 -10.21 -10.12
N ASN A 216 8.03 -11.34 -9.92
CA ASN A 216 8.38 -12.30 -8.87
C ASN A 216 7.94 -13.69 -9.37
N PRO A 217 8.88 -14.60 -9.68
CA PRO A 217 8.55 -15.93 -10.19
C PRO A 217 7.62 -16.75 -9.29
N SER A 218 7.60 -16.48 -7.98
CA SER A 218 6.72 -17.16 -7.03
C SER A 218 5.35 -16.50 -6.86
N LEU A 219 5.10 -15.37 -7.53
CA LEU A 219 3.89 -14.55 -7.43
C LEU A 219 3.47 -14.06 -8.83
N LEU A 220 3.45 -14.96 -9.81
CA LEU A 220 3.30 -14.60 -11.23
C LEU A 220 1.96 -13.87 -11.54
N ASP A 221 0.84 -14.39 -11.02
CA ASP A 221 -0.49 -13.80 -11.17
C ASP A 221 -0.56 -12.43 -10.48
N TYR A 222 -0.09 -12.33 -9.23
CA TYR A 222 -0.01 -11.08 -8.48
C TYR A 222 0.84 -10.04 -9.20
N ALA A 223 2.08 -10.37 -9.61
CA ALA A 223 2.96 -9.46 -10.34
C ALA A 223 2.29 -8.96 -11.63
N SER A 224 1.60 -9.85 -12.35
CA SER A 224 0.81 -9.50 -13.54
C SER A 224 -0.29 -8.49 -13.21
N THR A 225 -1.02 -8.66 -12.09
CA THR A 225 -2.01 -7.66 -11.65
C THR A 225 -1.39 -6.31 -11.33
N LYS A 226 -0.19 -6.29 -10.71
CA LYS A 226 0.49 -5.03 -10.37
C LYS A 226 0.98 -4.29 -11.61
N GLY A 227 1.44 -5.00 -12.64
CA GLY A 227 1.70 -4.44 -13.97
C GLY A 227 0.45 -3.86 -14.64
N ALA A 228 -0.69 -4.57 -14.54
CA ALA A 228 -1.97 -4.08 -15.02
C ALA A 228 -2.41 -2.79 -14.30
N ILE A 229 -2.24 -2.69 -12.98
CA ILE A 229 -2.54 -1.48 -12.19
C ILE A 229 -1.68 -0.30 -12.63
N ALA A 230 -0.38 -0.49 -12.85
CA ALA A 230 0.52 0.58 -13.29
C ALA A 230 0.09 1.12 -14.67
N THR A 231 -0.27 0.24 -15.60
CA THR A 231 -0.74 0.64 -16.93
C THR A 231 -2.13 1.28 -16.90
N PHE A 232 -3.06 0.74 -16.11
CA PHE A 232 -4.37 1.34 -15.87
C PHE A 232 -4.25 2.76 -15.34
N THR A 233 -3.34 2.99 -14.39
CA THR A 233 -3.09 4.31 -13.79
C THR A 233 -2.73 5.34 -14.86
N ARG A 234 -1.77 5.01 -15.75
CA ARG A 234 -1.38 5.89 -16.87
C ARG A 234 -2.54 6.17 -17.84
N GLY A 235 -3.28 5.12 -18.22
CA GLY A 235 -4.42 5.27 -19.13
C GLY A 235 -5.55 6.12 -18.55
N LEU A 236 -5.94 5.86 -17.30
CA LEU A 236 -6.99 6.61 -16.63
C LEU A 236 -6.58 8.06 -16.35
N ALA A 237 -5.30 8.30 -16.04
CA ALA A 237 -4.76 9.65 -15.88
C ALA A 237 -4.95 10.50 -17.15
N GLN A 238 -4.63 9.95 -18.32
CA GLN A 238 -4.81 10.64 -19.60
C GLN A 238 -6.31 10.90 -19.87
N GLN A 239 -7.17 9.92 -19.57
CA GLN A 239 -8.62 10.07 -19.74
C GLN A 239 -9.21 11.17 -18.85
N GLN A 240 -8.72 11.28 -17.60
CA GLN A 240 -9.31 12.16 -16.59
C GLN A 240 -8.61 13.51 -16.43
N ALA A 241 -7.43 13.71 -17.04
CA ALA A 241 -6.72 14.98 -17.04
C ALA A 241 -7.56 16.16 -17.57
N PRO A 242 -8.35 16.05 -18.66
CA PRO A 242 -9.25 17.13 -19.09
C PRO A 242 -10.29 17.53 -18.03
N ASN A 243 -10.76 16.56 -17.23
CA ASN A 243 -11.68 16.78 -16.10
C ASN A 243 -10.98 17.37 -14.87
N GLY A 244 -9.64 17.49 -14.89
CA GLY A 244 -8.83 17.98 -13.78
C GLY A 244 -8.78 17.01 -12.61
N ILE A 245 -8.96 15.71 -12.85
CA ILE A 245 -8.82 14.65 -11.85
C ILE A 245 -7.48 13.95 -12.11
N ARG A 246 -6.64 13.88 -11.07
CA ARG A 246 -5.31 13.24 -11.18
C ARG A 246 -5.40 11.77 -10.83
N VAL A 247 -4.64 10.92 -11.52
CA VAL A 247 -4.59 9.49 -11.22
C VAL A 247 -3.12 9.07 -11.16
N ASN A 248 -2.67 8.56 -10.01
CA ASN A 248 -1.29 8.14 -9.79
C ASN A 248 -1.25 6.80 -9.08
N ALA A 249 -0.06 6.23 -8.93
CA ALA A 249 0.15 5.04 -8.14
C ALA A 249 1.35 5.17 -7.19
N VAL A 250 1.36 4.32 -6.17
CA VAL A 250 2.53 4.06 -5.33
C VAL A 250 2.95 2.61 -5.58
N ALA A 251 4.25 2.38 -5.73
CA ALA A 251 4.90 1.08 -5.86
C ALA A 251 5.71 0.78 -4.60
N PRO A 252 5.12 0.15 -3.57
CA PRO A 252 5.85 -0.26 -2.38
C PRO A 252 6.82 -1.40 -2.69
N GLY A 253 7.99 -1.33 -2.05
CA GLY A 253 8.97 -2.42 -1.93
C GLY A 253 8.50 -3.54 -1.01
N ILE A 254 9.48 -4.15 -0.35
CA ILE A 254 9.20 -5.16 0.67
C ILE A 254 8.82 -4.42 1.96
N ILE A 255 7.52 -4.37 2.24
CA ILE A 255 6.94 -3.69 3.41
C ILE A 255 6.46 -4.73 4.42
N TRP A 256 6.72 -4.50 5.70
CA TRP A 256 6.16 -5.30 6.78
C TRP A 256 4.66 -5.01 6.93
N THR A 257 3.82 -5.98 6.53
CA THR A 257 2.36 -5.92 6.63
C THR A 257 1.79 -7.31 6.93
N PRO A 258 0.55 -7.41 7.43
CA PRO A 258 -0.12 -8.70 7.67
C PRO A 258 -0.33 -9.55 6.42
N LEU A 259 -0.29 -8.96 5.22
CA LEU A 259 -0.39 -9.68 3.96
C LEU A 259 0.72 -10.72 3.80
N GLN A 260 1.92 -10.43 4.30
CA GLN A 260 3.09 -11.31 4.14
C GLN A 260 2.92 -12.64 4.89
N PRO A 261 2.62 -12.67 6.21
CA PRO A 261 2.36 -13.93 6.91
C PRO A 261 1.04 -14.59 6.51
N ALA A 262 0.08 -13.85 5.95
CA ALA A 262 -1.19 -14.41 5.46
C ALA A 262 -1.09 -15.06 4.07
N THR A 263 -0.01 -14.79 3.33
CA THR A 263 0.20 -15.30 1.98
C THR A 263 0.29 -16.82 2.01
N LYS A 264 -0.62 -17.46 1.28
CA LYS A 264 -0.66 -18.93 1.17
C LYS A 264 0.66 -19.48 0.64
N ASN A 265 1.10 -20.61 1.18
CA ASN A 265 2.39 -21.26 0.89
C ASN A 265 3.63 -20.45 1.28
N ASN A 266 3.50 -19.37 2.06
CA ASN A 266 4.64 -18.60 2.56
C ASN A 266 5.18 -19.16 3.89
N PRO A 267 6.41 -19.69 3.94
CA PRO A 267 6.97 -20.23 5.18
C PRO A 267 7.07 -19.14 6.24
N ALA A 268 6.78 -19.48 7.51
CA ALA A 268 6.84 -18.55 8.62
C ALA A 268 8.23 -17.90 8.77
N GLU A 269 9.28 -18.69 8.50
CA GLU A 269 10.69 -18.31 8.57
C GLU A 269 11.07 -17.25 7.51
N SER A 270 10.26 -17.08 6.46
CA SER A 270 10.49 -16.01 5.48
C SER A 270 10.37 -14.62 6.10
N MET A 271 9.62 -14.48 7.20
CA MET A 271 9.46 -13.20 7.91
C MET A 271 10.78 -12.74 8.54
N GLU A 272 11.61 -13.67 9.03
CA GLU A 272 12.88 -13.35 9.69
C GLU A 272 13.84 -12.58 8.78
N LYS A 273 13.76 -12.83 7.47
CA LYS A 273 14.62 -12.21 6.44
C LYS A 273 13.87 -11.20 5.59
N LEU A 274 12.68 -10.77 5.97
CA LEU A 274 11.87 -9.86 5.18
C LEU A 274 12.65 -8.56 4.91
N GLY A 275 13.00 -8.29 3.66
CA GLY A 275 13.78 -7.12 3.25
C GLY A 275 15.29 -7.18 3.51
N VAL A 276 15.75 -8.03 4.43
CA VAL A 276 17.18 -8.21 4.76
C VAL A 276 17.89 -8.94 3.62
N GLY A 277 18.90 -8.30 3.04
CA GLY A 277 19.64 -8.78 1.87
C GLY A 277 18.87 -8.68 0.54
N ALA A 278 17.60 -8.26 0.57
CA ALA A 278 16.74 -8.14 -0.61
C ALA A 278 16.67 -6.71 -1.16
N CYS A 279 16.94 -5.69 -0.34
CA CYS A 279 17.03 -4.29 -0.77
C CYS A 279 18.31 -3.61 -0.23
N PRO A 280 18.83 -2.55 -0.88
CA PRO A 280 20.01 -1.83 -0.40
C PRO A 280 19.90 -1.24 1.02
N LEU A 281 18.71 -0.78 1.45
CA LEU A 281 18.49 -0.34 2.83
C LEU A 281 18.49 -1.49 3.86
N ASN A 282 18.59 -2.75 3.40
CA ASN A 282 18.78 -3.95 4.21
C ASN A 282 17.75 -4.19 5.32
N ARG A 283 16.52 -3.72 5.13
CA ARG A 283 15.40 -3.86 6.07
C ARG A 283 14.07 -3.83 5.32
N PRO A 284 12.98 -4.36 5.91
CA PRO A 284 11.67 -4.07 5.37
C PRO A 284 11.33 -2.59 5.59
N GLY A 285 10.58 -2.02 4.65
CA GLY A 285 9.92 -0.75 4.86
C GLY A 285 8.74 -0.90 5.83
N MET A 286 8.31 0.20 6.42
CA MET A 286 7.13 0.27 7.27
C MET A 286 5.94 0.93 6.54
N PRO A 287 4.69 0.56 6.87
CA PRO A 287 3.51 1.14 6.24
C PRO A 287 3.45 2.68 6.24
N VAL A 288 3.89 3.31 7.34
CA VAL A 288 3.94 4.78 7.46
C VAL A 288 4.86 5.44 6.42
N GLU A 289 5.96 4.79 6.06
CA GLU A 289 6.90 5.30 5.07
C GLU A 289 6.22 5.40 3.69
N MET A 290 5.37 4.41 3.36
CA MET A 290 4.59 4.43 2.12
C MET A 290 3.43 5.43 2.18
N ALA A 291 2.76 5.57 3.33
CA ALA A 291 1.63 6.47 3.49
C ALA A 291 1.98 7.94 3.18
N THR A 292 3.23 8.36 3.40
CA THR A 292 3.70 9.70 3.01
C THR A 292 3.62 9.95 1.49
N CYS A 293 3.86 8.93 0.67
CA CYS A 293 3.69 9.02 -0.80
C CYS A 293 2.22 9.26 -1.18
N TYR A 294 1.28 8.62 -0.48
CA TYR A 294 -0.15 8.85 -0.69
C TYR A 294 -0.55 10.27 -0.30
N VAL A 295 -0.05 10.80 0.84
CA VAL A 295 -0.29 12.19 1.23
C VAL A 295 0.24 13.15 0.16
N HIS A 296 1.46 12.93 -0.32
CA HIS A 296 2.03 13.74 -1.40
C HIS A 296 1.14 13.73 -2.65
N LEU A 297 0.77 12.54 -3.14
CA LEU A 297 -0.05 12.40 -4.35
C LEU A 297 -1.49 12.88 -4.17
N ALA A 298 -2.07 12.81 -2.98
CA ALA A 298 -3.44 13.25 -2.71
C ALA A 298 -3.56 14.76 -2.44
N SER A 299 -2.47 15.41 -2.04
CA SER A 299 -2.45 16.81 -1.62
C SER A 299 -2.01 17.77 -2.75
N PRO A 300 -2.01 19.11 -2.51
CA PRO A 300 -1.47 20.07 -3.46
C PRO A 300 0.01 19.87 -3.81
N LEU A 301 0.76 19.12 -3.00
CA LEU A 301 2.17 18.81 -3.28
C LEU A 301 2.34 18.02 -4.58
N GLY A 302 1.38 17.14 -4.91
CA GLY A 302 1.36 16.36 -6.15
C GLY A 302 0.54 17.00 -7.28
N SER A 303 0.33 18.33 -7.26
CA SER A 303 -0.58 19.00 -8.22
C SER A 303 -0.18 18.86 -9.69
N TYR A 304 1.09 18.58 -9.99
CA TYR A 304 1.60 18.29 -11.33
C TYR A 304 1.87 16.80 -11.59
N CYS A 305 1.56 15.93 -10.62
CA CYS A 305 1.69 14.49 -10.78
C CYS A 305 0.37 13.90 -11.27
N THR A 306 0.36 13.35 -12.49
CA THR A 306 -0.72 12.51 -13.00
C THR A 306 -0.17 11.51 -14.01
N GLY A 307 -0.55 10.24 -13.88
CA GLY A 307 0.03 9.12 -14.63
C GLY A 307 1.33 8.57 -14.03
N GLU A 308 1.76 9.11 -12.88
CA GLU A 308 3.04 8.78 -12.27
C GLU A 308 2.94 7.60 -11.31
N VAL A 309 4.09 6.93 -11.10
CA VAL A 309 4.26 5.88 -10.09
C VAL A 309 5.40 6.28 -9.15
N LEU A 310 5.08 6.51 -7.88
CA LEU A 310 6.09 6.78 -6.86
C LEU A 310 6.61 5.48 -6.26
N HIS A 311 7.93 5.28 -6.32
CA HIS A 311 8.60 4.07 -5.83
C HIS A 311 9.11 4.27 -4.41
N GLY A 312 8.65 3.42 -3.48
CA GLY A 312 9.13 3.35 -2.10
C GLY A 312 9.78 2.00 -1.84
N SER A 313 11.01 1.80 -2.33
CA SER A 313 11.58 0.47 -2.55
C SER A 313 12.79 0.08 -1.71
N GLY A 314 13.25 0.98 -0.83
CA GLY A 314 14.49 0.76 -0.09
C GLY A 314 15.74 0.62 -0.98
N GLY A 315 15.71 1.20 -2.19
CA GLY A 315 16.81 1.21 -3.13
C GLY A 315 16.79 0.10 -4.18
N ILE A 316 15.75 -0.74 -4.25
CA ILE A 316 15.61 -1.70 -5.34
C ILE A 316 15.46 -0.92 -6.65
N GLU A 317 16.39 -1.16 -7.58
CA GLU A 317 16.42 -0.56 -8.91
C GLU A 317 15.26 -1.10 -9.75
N MET A 318 14.47 -0.21 -10.34
CA MET A 318 13.23 -0.56 -11.04
C MET A 318 13.12 0.01 -12.45
N GLN A 319 14.19 0.64 -12.97
CA GLN A 319 14.16 1.35 -14.25
C GLN A 319 12.99 2.36 -14.31
N GLY A 320 12.66 2.94 -13.15
CA GLY A 320 11.47 3.75 -12.90
C GLY A 320 11.69 5.24 -13.00
#